data_AF-A0A2P6F8X3-F1
#
_entry.id   AF-A0A2P6F8X3-F1
#
_cell.length_a   1.000
_cell.length_b   1.000
_cell.length_c   1.000
_cell.angle_alpha   90.00
_cell.angle_beta   90.00
_cell.angle_gamma   90.00
#
_symmetry.space_group_name_H-M   'P 1'
#
loop_
_entity.id
_entity.type
_entity.pdbx_description
1 polymer ?
#
loop_
_entity_poly.entity_id
_entity_poly.type
_entity_poly.pdbx_seq_one_letter_code
_entity_poly.pdbx_strand_id
1 'polypeptide(L)'
;MMPSCEIKPLYIYNNELHKYSILIPSVSQIVNILVPKDYSQIDENILKLAQTRGICLHNMIDCWIKNNFDDELIEFINCDIKSHKDIFNNFTKLYQETFKDIKFKHYETEKTLYNPLMCGTTDFIGITIDNEYIICDWKITSSNEETDIKRYIWQLKLYYLLEKDFCIDSKKY
;
A
#
# COMPACT_ATOMS: atom_id res chain seq x y z
N MET A 1 -17.03 31.94 15.12
CA MET A 1 -17.29 30.51 15.42
C MET A 1 -17.67 29.83 14.11
N MET A 2 -16.76 29.08 13.50
CA MET A 2 -17.15 28.16 12.43
C MET A 2 -17.88 26.97 13.07
N PRO A 3 -18.92 26.41 12.41
CA PRO A 3 -19.57 25.22 12.94
C PRO A 3 -18.54 24.10 13.07
N SER A 4 -18.45 23.50 14.25
CA SER A 4 -17.68 22.28 14.48
C SER A 4 -18.14 21.26 13.45
N CYS A 5 -17.25 20.88 12.53
CA CYS A 5 -17.52 19.79 11.61
C CYS A 5 -17.47 18.50 12.43
N GLU A 6 -18.58 18.16 13.07
CA GLU A 6 -18.82 16.81 13.56
C GLU A 6 -18.96 15.93 12.31
N ILE A 7 -17.84 15.38 11.84
CA ILE A 7 -17.85 14.38 10.78
C ILE A 7 -18.59 13.18 11.34
N LYS A 8 -19.85 13.02 10.93
CA LYS A 8 -20.65 11.85 11.30
C LYS A 8 -20.21 10.67 10.45
N PRO A 9 -19.87 9.52 11.05
CA PRO A 9 -19.51 8.33 10.30
C PRO A 9 -20.68 7.91 9.39
N LEU A 10 -20.38 7.46 8.17
CA LEU A 10 -21.40 6.87 7.30
C LEU A 10 -21.69 5.44 7.80
N TYR A 11 -22.87 5.24 8.40
CA TYR A 11 -23.31 3.93 8.85
C TYR A 11 -24.01 3.19 7.72
N ILE A 12 -23.56 1.96 7.42
CA ILE A 12 -24.19 1.04 6.49
C ILE A 12 -24.66 -0.17 7.29
N TYR A 13 -25.94 -0.53 7.15
CA TYR A 13 -26.44 -1.75 7.78
C TYR A 13 -25.94 -2.98 7.01
N ASN A 14 -25.16 -3.83 7.67
CA ASN A 14 -24.73 -5.11 7.15
C ASN A 14 -25.81 -6.16 7.47
N ASN A 15 -26.51 -6.63 6.42
CA ASN A 15 -27.60 -7.61 6.54
C ASN A 15 -27.12 -8.98 7.03
N GLU A 16 -25.90 -9.40 6.69
CA GLU A 16 -25.37 -10.72 7.06
C GLU A 16 -24.96 -10.77 8.53
N LEU A 17 -24.36 -9.68 9.02
CA LEU A 17 -23.93 -9.54 10.41
C LEU A 17 -25.04 -8.99 11.32
N HIS A 18 -26.17 -8.58 10.76
CA HIS A 18 -27.27 -7.86 11.43
C HIS A 18 -26.78 -6.66 12.28
N LYS A 19 -25.79 -5.91 11.77
CA LYS A 19 -25.12 -4.82 12.50
C LYS A 19 -24.88 -3.60 11.62
N TYR A 20 -24.86 -2.41 12.21
CA TYR A 20 -24.36 -1.21 11.53
C TYR A 20 -22.83 -1.25 11.47
N SER A 21 -22.28 -1.10 10.27
CA SER A 21 -20.86 -0.94 9.98
C SER A 21 -20.56 0.53 9.67
N ILE A 22 -19.39 1.01 10.06
CA ILE A 22 -18.91 2.33 9.63
C ILE A 22 -18.15 2.15 8.31
N LEU A 23 -18.54 2.89 7.28
CA LEU A 23 -17.75 2.96 6.05
C LEU A 23 -16.58 3.91 6.28
N ILE A 24 -15.38 3.36 6.40
CA ILE A 24 -14.12 4.09 6.48
C ILE A 24 -13.47 4.00 5.10
N PRO A 25 -13.21 5.13 4.40
CA PRO A 25 -12.61 5.10 3.08
C PRO A 25 -11.17 4.59 3.13
N SER A 26 -10.76 3.80 2.13
CA SER A 26 -9.38 3.37 2.03
C SER A 26 -8.48 4.51 1.53
N VAL A 27 -7.18 4.44 1.84
CA VAL A 27 -6.16 5.37 1.31
C VAL A 27 -6.26 5.45 -0.21
N SER A 28 -6.39 4.33 -0.91
CA SER A 28 -6.53 4.29 -2.37
C SER A 28 -7.79 5.02 -2.86
N GLN A 29 -8.91 4.91 -2.14
CA GLN A 29 -10.14 5.65 -2.47
C GLN A 29 -9.94 7.16 -2.29
N ILE A 30 -9.29 7.58 -1.20
CA ILE A 30 -8.98 8.99 -0.96
C ILE A 30 -8.06 9.54 -2.05
N VAL A 31 -6.99 8.80 -2.42
CA VAL A 31 -6.08 9.20 -3.51
C VAL A 31 -6.82 9.36 -4.84
N ASN A 32 -7.79 8.49 -5.13
CA ASN A 32 -8.61 8.60 -6.34
C ASN A 32 -9.49 9.86 -6.38
N ILE A 33 -9.89 10.39 -5.21
CA ILE A 33 -10.61 11.66 -5.11
C ILE A 33 -9.65 12.84 -5.27
N LEU A 34 -8.48 12.78 -4.63
CA LEU A 34 -7.49 13.88 -4.63
C LEU A 34 -6.77 14.03 -5.97
N VAL A 35 -6.41 12.92 -6.60
CA VAL A 35 -5.66 12.86 -7.86
C VAL A 35 -6.33 11.83 -8.77
N PRO A 36 -7.47 12.17 -9.40
CA PRO A 36 -8.21 11.25 -10.25
C PRO A 36 -7.36 10.83 -11.45
N LYS A 37 -7.44 9.56 -11.83
CA LYS A 37 -6.86 9.02 -13.06
C LYS A 37 -7.97 8.37 -13.85
N ASP A 38 -8.09 8.81 -15.11
CA ASP A 38 -9.08 8.27 -16.02
C ASP A 38 -8.54 7.00 -16.69
N TYR A 39 -9.25 5.90 -16.50
CA TYR A 39 -8.97 4.62 -17.11
C TYR A 39 -10.02 4.25 -18.17
N SER A 40 -10.97 5.13 -18.50
CA SER A 40 -12.11 4.81 -19.36
C SER A 40 -11.71 4.40 -20.78
N GLN A 41 -10.51 4.78 -21.22
CA GLN A 41 -9.97 4.48 -22.55
C GLN A 41 -9.18 3.16 -22.59
N ILE A 42 -8.97 2.50 -21.44
CA ILE A 42 -8.20 1.26 -21.36
C ILE A 42 -9.16 0.07 -21.30
N ASP A 43 -8.90 -0.94 -22.12
CA ASP A 43 -9.67 -2.19 -22.12
C ASP A 43 -9.67 -2.85 -20.73
N GLU A 44 -10.85 -3.26 -20.25
CA GLU A 44 -11.03 -3.84 -18.92
C GLU A 44 -10.19 -5.12 -18.71
N ASN A 45 -9.99 -5.92 -19.76
CA ASN A 45 -9.16 -7.13 -19.67
C ASN A 45 -7.69 -6.77 -19.49
N ILE A 46 -7.21 -5.69 -20.13
CA ILE A 46 -5.85 -5.19 -19.92
C ILE A 46 -5.68 -4.74 -18.47
N LEU A 47 -6.65 -4.02 -17.91
CA LEU A 47 -6.65 -3.61 -16.50
C LEU A 47 -6.65 -4.81 -15.56
N LYS A 48 -7.49 -5.82 -15.82
CA LYS A 48 -7.54 -7.07 -15.02
C LYS A 48 -6.23 -7.84 -15.07
N LEU A 49 -5.60 -7.93 -16.24
CA LEU A 49 -4.30 -8.58 -16.39
C LEU A 49 -3.20 -7.82 -15.61
N ALA A 50 -3.18 -6.48 -15.71
CA ALA A 50 -2.25 -5.66 -14.96
C ALA A 50 -2.43 -5.80 -13.44
N GLN A 51 -3.69 -5.82 -12.97
CA GLN A 51 -4.03 -6.03 -11.56
C GLN A 51 -3.60 -7.42 -11.09
N THR A 52 -3.90 -8.47 -11.85
CA THR A 52 -3.54 -9.86 -11.51
C THR A 52 -2.03 -10.02 -11.40
N ARG A 53 -1.28 -9.41 -12.35
CA ARG A 53 0.18 -9.37 -12.29
C ARG A 53 0.68 -8.64 -11.05
N GLY A 54 0.11 -7.47 -10.72
CA GLY A 54 0.46 -6.72 -9.52
C GLY A 54 0.26 -7.55 -8.26
N ILE A 55 -0.92 -8.12 -8.05
CA ILE A 55 -1.24 -8.97 -6.89
C ILE A 55 -0.25 -10.13 -6.78
N CYS A 56 0.00 -10.83 -7.89
CA CYS A 56 0.92 -11.96 -7.90
C CYS A 56 2.32 -11.54 -7.42
N LEU A 57 2.84 -10.43 -7.95
CA LEU A 57 4.19 -9.95 -7.62
C LEU A 57 4.28 -9.39 -6.19
N HIS A 58 3.26 -8.70 -5.68
CA HIS A 58 3.22 -8.29 -4.26
C HIS A 58 3.26 -9.51 -3.34
N ASN A 59 2.51 -10.57 -3.65
CA ASN A 59 2.57 -11.82 -2.86
C ASN A 59 3.96 -12.46 -2.89
N MET A 60 4.65 -12.43 -4.03
CA MET A 60 6.02 -12.93 -4.13
C MET A 60 6.98 -12.10 -3.26
N ILE A 61 6.88 -10.78 -3.31
CA ILE A 61 7.68 -9.84 -2.51
C ILE A 61 7.40 -10.04 -1.02
N ASP A 62 6.13 -10.08 -0.61
CA ASP A 62 5.71 -10.34 0.77
C ASP A 62 6.28 -11.65 1.31
N CYS A 63 6.18 -12.74 0.53
CA CYS A 63 6.75 -14.03 0.89
C CYS A 63 8.27 -13.96 1.10
N TRP A 64 9.00 -13.33 0.16
CA TRP A 64 10.45 -13.18 0.24
C TRP A 64 10.89 -12.36 1.47
N ILE A 65 10.20 -11.24 1.75
CA ILE A 65 10.49 -10.41 2.91
C ILE A 65 10.20 -11.17 4.22
N LYS A 66 9.06 -11.88 4.33
CA LYS A 66 8.71 -12.70 5.50
C LYS A 66 9.72 -13.82 5.78
N ASN A 67 10.44 -14.26 4.75
CA ASN A 67 11.53 -15.21 4.86
C ASN A 67 12.90 -14.52 5.02
N ASN A 68 12.94 -13.32 5.60
CA ASN A 68 14.17 -12.56 5.86
C ASN A 68 15.00 -12.26 4.60
N PHE A 69 14.36 -11.99 3.47
CA PHE A 69 15.04 -11.67 2.21
C PHE A 69 15.95 -12.81 1.72
N ASP A 70 15.58 -14.07 2.01
CA ASP A 70 16.34 -15.25 1.60
C ASP A 70 16.16 -15.54 0.10
N ASP A 71 17.23 -15.32 -0.67
CA ASP A 71 17.25 -15.52 -2.11
C ASP A 71 17.21 -17.01 -2.51
N GLU A 72 17.61 -17.94 -1.63
CA GLU A 72 17.55 -19.38 -1.91
C GLU A 72 16.10 -19.88 -1.93
N LEU A 73 15.21 -19.19 -1.21
CA LEU A 73 13.79 -19.55 -1.14
C LEU A 73 12.96 -19.03 -2.32
N ILE A 74 13.54 -18.21 -3.20
CA ILE A 74 12.87 -17.62 -4.37
C ILE A 74 12.33 -18.69 -5.32
N GLU A 75 13.07 -19.79 -5.51
CA GLU A 75 12.66 -20.87 -6.42
C GLU A 75 11.36 -21.57 -5.98
N PHE A 76 11.04 -21.50 -4.68
CA PHE A 76 9.83 -22.09 -4.09
C PHE A 76 8.64 -21.13 -4.07
N ILE A 77 8.83 -19.88 -4.50
CA ILE A 77 7.73 -18.92 -4.58
C ILE A 77 6.80 -19.31 -5.74
N ASN A 78 5.57 -19.66 -5.38
CA ASN A 78 4.59 -20.24 -6.28
C ASN A 78 4.05 -19.21 -7.28
N CYS A 79 4.59 -19.21 -8.49
CA CYS A 79 4.02 -18.52 -9.64
C CYS A 79 4.29 -19.31 -10.93
N ASP A 80 3.24 -19.76 -11.61
CA ASP A 80 3.35 -20.53 -12.86
C ASP A 80 3.64 -19.65 -14.09
N ILE A 81 3.55 -18.32 -13.93
CA ILE A 81 3.73 -17.36 -15.02
C ILE A 81 5.20 -16.94 -15.06
N LYS A 82 5.94 -17.48 -16.03
CA LYS A 82 7.38 -17.21 -16.23
C LYS A 82 7.73 -15.71 -16.21
N SER A 83 6.96 -14.87 -16.90
CA SER A 83 7.24 -13.43 -16.97
C SER A 83 7.10 -12.72 -15.62
N HIS A 84 6.25 -13.21 -14.70
CA HIS A 84 6.16 -12.67 -13.36
C HIS A 84 7.42 -13.02 -12.55
N LYS A 85 7.89 -14.26 -12.64
CA LYS A 85 9.16 -14.69 -12.03
C LYS A 85 10.34 -13.84 -12.51
N ASP A 86 10.43 -13.58 -13.81
CA ASP A 86 11.49 -12.73 -14.37
C ASP A 86 11.45 -11.29 -13.80
N ILE A 87 10.26 -10.71 -13.66
CA ILE A 87 10.09 -9.37 -13.05
C ILE A 87 10.46 -9.40 -11.57
N PHE A 88 10.04 -10.43 -10.83
CA PHE A 88 10.38 -10.59 -9.43
C PHE A 88 11.90 -10.71 -9.22
N ASN A 89 12.59 -11.51 -10.03
CA ASN A 89 14.05 -11.64 -9.97
C ASN A 89 14.78 -10.31 -10.26
N ASN A 90 14.24 -9.49 -11.18
CA ASN A 90 14.78 -8.15 -11.42
C ASN A 90 14.55 -7.22 -10.21
N PHE A 91 13.39 -7.32 -9.57
CA PHE A 91 13.09 -6.57 -8.35
C PHE A 91 14.05 -6.94 -7.21
N THR A 92 14.25 -8.24 -6.93
CA THR A 92 15.15 -8.67 -5.85
C THR A 92 16.58 -8.22 -6.12
N LYS A 93 17.05 -8.32 -7.37
CA LYS A 93 18.35 -7.79 -7.78
C LYS A 93 18.49 -6.29 -7.51
N LEU A 94 17.51 -5.48 -7.93
CA LEU A 94 17.51 -4.03 -7.68
C LEU A 94 17.48 -3.72 -6.17
N TYR A 95 16.70 -4.48 -5.41
CA TYR A 95 16.65 -4.34 -3.95
C TYR A 95 18.02 -4.63 -3.33
N GLN A 96 18.68 -5.73 -3.73
CA GLN A 96 20.01 -6.07 -3.23
C GLN A 96 21.06 -5.02 -3.62
N GLU A 97 20.95 -4.41 -4.79
CA GLU A 97 21.87 -3.34 -5.22
C GLU A 97 21.66 -2.02 -4.45
N THR A 98 20.43 -1.74 -4.00
CA THR A 98 20.06 -0.42 -3.46
C THR A 98 19.89 -0.41 -1.94
N PHE A 99 19.36 -1.49 -1.37
CA PHE A 99 18.84 -1.53 0.00
C PHE A 99 19.49 -2.60 0.89
N LYS A 100 20.36 -3.49 0.37
CA LYS A 100 20.95 -4.61 1.16
C LYS A 100 21.67 -4.17 2.43
N ASP A 101 22.22 -2.96 2.42
CA ASP A 101 23.02 -2.44 3.54
C ASP A 101 22.12 -1.88 4.66
N ILE A 102 20.82 -1.70 4.39
CA ILE A 102 19.85 -1.29 5.39
C ILE A 102 19.52 -2.48 6.29
N LYS A 103 19.89 -2.36 7.56
CA LYS A 103 19.55 -3.35 8.59
C LYS A 103 18.32 -2.90 9.35
N PHE A 104 17.34 -3.79 9.43
CA PHE A 104 16.11 -3.56 10.17
C PHE A 104 16.19 -4.18 11.56
N LYS A 105 15.77 -3.41 12.57
CA LYS A 105 15.48 -3.91 13.91
C LYS A 105 14.15 -4.67 13.92
N HIS A 106 13.18 -4.15 13.18
CA HIS A 106 11.83 -4.69 13.05
C HIS A 106 11.26 -4.28 11.69
N TYR A 107 10.46 -5.14 11.07
CA TYR A 107 9.73 -4.82 9.86
C TYR A 107 8.47 -5.66 9.75
N GLU A 108 7.49 -5.14 9.01
CA GLU A 108 6.19 -5.75 8.75
C GLU A 108 5.83 -5.54 7.27
N THR A 109 5.17 -6.52 6.69
CA THR A 109 4.62 -6.46 5.33
C THR A 109 3.11 -6.65 5.37
N GLU A 110 2.42 -6.08 4.39
CA GLU A 110 0.95 -6.15 4.28
C GLU A 110 0.23 -5.71 5.57
N LYS A 111 0.81 -4.73 6.29
CA LYS A 111 0.28 -4.24 7.56
C LYS A 111 -1.00 -3.44 7.32
N THR A 112 -2.10 -3.91 7.86
CA THR A 112 -3.39 -3.21 7.81
C THR A 112 -3.47 -2.18 8.92
N LEU A 113 -3.77 -0.94 8.55
CA LEU A 113 -3.92 0.20 9.45
C LEU A 113 -5.31 0.82 9.28
N TYR A 114 -5.85 1.35 10.36
CA TYR A 114 -7.13 2.04 10.33
C TYR A 114 -7.26 3.03 11.49
N ASN A 115 -7.98 4.11 11.24
CA ASN A 115 -8.49 5.03 12.23
C ASN A 115 -9.94 5.44 11.82
N PRO A 116 -10.66 6.25 12.60
CA PRO A 116 -12.03 6.65 12.26
C PRO A 116 -12.19 7.40 10.93
N LEU A 117 -11.10 7.89 10.32
CA LEU A 117 -11.13 8.72 9.10
C LEU A 117 -10.73 7.95 7.84
N MET A 118 -9.78 7.00 7.95
CA MET A 118 -9.28 6.24 6.80
C MET A 118 -8.71 4.88 7.22
N CYS A 119 -8.63 3.95 6.26
CA CYS A 119 -7.98 2.66 6.43
C CYS A 119 -7.06 2.34 5.25
N GLY A 120 -6.18 1.35 5.37
CA GLY A 120 -5.40 0.87 4.25
C GLY A 120 -4.36 -0.17 4.64
N THR A 121 -3.71 -0.74 3.63
CA THR A 121 -2.69 -1.76 3.82
C THR A 121 -1.39 -1.27 3.19
N THR A 122 -0.34 -1.16 3.99
CA THR A 122 1.00 -0.81 3.50
C THR A 122 1.73 -2.04 3.02
N ASP A 123 2.44 -1.95 1.91
CA ASP A 123 3.22 -3.09 1.42
C ASP A 123 4.38 -3.43 2.36
N PHE A 124 5.09 -2.42 2.88
CA PHE A 124 6.19 -2.61 3.82
C PHE A 124 6.36 -1.42 4.77
N ILE A 125 6.64 -1.75 6.03
CA ILE A 125 7.04 -0.83 7.10
C ILE A 125 8.28 -1.41 7.78
N GLY A 126 9.30 -0.59 8.02
CA GLY A 126 10.52 -1.00 8.71
C GLY A 126 11.04 0.06 9.66
N ILE A 127 11.65 -0.39 10.75
CA ILE A 127 12.46 0.43 11.66
C ILE A 127 13.90 -0.05 11.55
N THR A 128 14.79 0.84 11.12
CA THR A 128 16.21 0.52 10.98
C THR A 128 16.89 0.38 12.34
N ILE A 129 18.11 -0.18 12.37
CA ILE A 129 18.94 -0.23 13.58
C ILE A 129 19.26 1.17 14.14
N ASP A 130 19.24 2.19 13.29
CA ASP A 130 19.46 3.60 13.63
C ASP A 130 18.16 4.33 14.05
N ASN A 131 17.06 3.58 14.21
CA ASN A 131 15.71 4.08 14.53
C ASN A 131 15.07 4.97 13.45
N GLU A 132 15.50 4.83 12.20
CA GLU A 132 14.83 5.48 11.07
C GLU A 132 13.58 4.69 10.68
N TYR A 133 12.51 5.42 10.32
CA TYR A 133 11.24 4.82 9.91
C TYR A 133 11.14 4.80 8.39
N ILE A 134 10.95 3.62 7.82
CA ILE A 134 10.83 3.41 6.38
C ILE A 134 9.43 2.87 6.08
N ILE A 135 8.72 3.52 5.16
CA ILE A 135 7.47 3.03 4.59
C ILE A 135 7.70 2.90 3.09
N CYS A 136 7.41 1.73 2.55
CA CYS A 136 7.50 1.47 1.12
C CYS A 136 6.13 1.06 0.57
N ASP A 137 5.89 1.51 -0.65
CA ASP A 137 4.76 1.14 -1.49
C ASP A 137 5.38 0.67 -2.82
N TRP A 138 5.40 -0.63 -3.04
CA TRP A 138 6.07 -1.26 -4.16
C TRP A 138 5.26 -1.01 -5.44
N LYS A 139 5.93 -0.50 -6.47
CA LYS A 139 5.32 -0.26 -7.78
C LYS A 139 6.11 -0.97 -8.85
N ILE A 140 5.45 -1.95 -9.46
CA ILE A 140 6.07 -2.87 -10.41
C ILE A 140 5.92 -2.39 -11.87
N THR A 141 5.18 -1.30 -12.07
CA THR A 141 5.06 -0.62 -13.36
C THR A 141 5.83 0.70 -13.32
N SER A 142 6.78 0.86 -14.24
CA SER A 142 7.51 2.11 -14.46
C SER A 142 6.65 3.12 -15.22
N SER A 143 5.60 3.62 -14.58
CA SER A 143 4.98 4.84 -15.07
C SER A 143 5.77 6.04 -14.57
N ASN A 144 6.33 6.78 -15.51
CA ASN A 144 6.95 8.08 -15.25
C ASN A 144 5.97 9.23 -15.50
N GLU A 145 4.66 8.93 -15.63
CA GLU A 145 3.64 9.97 -15.71
C GLU A 145 3.59 10.76 -14.41
N GLU A 146 3.59 12.09 -14.53
CA GLU A 146 3.54 13.00 -13.38
C GLU A 146 2.33 12.70 -12.46
N THR A 147 1.19 12.34 -13.05
CA THR A 147 -0.03 11.97 -12.32
C THR A 147 0.17 10.72 -11.47
N ASP A 148 0.86 9.70 -11.99
CA ASP A 148 1.12 8.47 -11.24
C ASP A 148 2.11 8.73 -10.09
N ILE A 149 3.17 9.48 -10.34
CA ILE A 149 4.12 9.89 -9.30
C ILE A 149 3.40 10.66 -8.19
N LYS A 150 2.52 11.62 -8.54
CA LYS A 150 1.71 12.35 -7.56
C LYS A 150 0.82 11.40 -6.73
N ARG A 151 0.20 10.41 -7.37
CA ARG A 151 -0.64 9.41 -6.69
C ARG A 151 0.17 8.59 -5.70
N TYR A 152 1.35 8.10 -6.09
CA TYR A 152 2.25 7.34 -5.21
C TYR A 152 2.69 8.16 -3.99
N ILE A 153 3.06 9.44 -4.20
CA ILE A 153 3.42 10.35 -3.10
C ILE A 153 2.25 10.56 -2.14
N TRP A 154 1.04 10.76 -2.65
CA TRP A 154 -0.15 10.92 -1.80
C TRP A 154 -0.48 9.66 -1.02
N GLN A 155 -0.36 8.49 -1.63
CA GLN A 155 -0.55 7.20 -0.97
C GLN A 155 0.42 7.04 0.22
N LEU A 156 1.72 7.28 0.02
CA LEU A 156 2.72 7.23 1.08
C LEU A 156 2.48 8.25 2.20
N LYS A 157 2.10 9.50 1.86
CA LYS A 157 1.76 10.52 2.86
C LYS A 157 0.58 10.11 3.73
N LEU A 158 -0.46 9.54 3.13
CA LEU A 158 -1.65 9.09 3.87
C LEU A 158 -1.33 7.88 4.75
N TYR A 159 -0.54 6.92 4.26
CA TYR A 159 -0.05 5.81 5.09
C TYR A 159 0.80 6.30 6.27
N TYR A 160 1.68 7.29 6.06
CA TYR A 160 2.44 7.90 7.14
C TYR A 160 1.54 8.55 8.20
N LEU A 161 0.52 9.30 7.78
CA LEU A 161 -0.44 9.91 8.71
C LEU A 161 -1.27 8.86 9.46
N LEU A 162 -1.65 7.78 8.77
CA LEU A 162 -2.43 6.68 9.34
C LEU A 162 -1.64 5.92 10.41
N GLU A 163 -0.37 5.62 10.14
CA GLU A 163 0.52 4.94 11.09
C GLU A 163 0.86 5.81 12.30
N LYS A 164 0.99 7.13 12.13
CA LYS A 164 1.24 8.06 13.24
C LYS A 164 0.00 8.35 14.09
N ASP A 165 -1.11 7.66 13.84
CA ASP A 165 -2.41 7.87 14.47
C ASP A 165 -2.80 9.36 14.51
N PHE A 166 -2.63 10.04 13.36
CA PHE A 166 -2.87 11.47 13.27
C PHE A 166 -4.34 11.77 13.54
N CYS A 167 -4.62 12.24 14.76
CA CYS A 167 -5.91 12.77 15.15
C CYS A 167 -6.00 14.23 14.73
N ILE A 168 -7.05 14.59 13.99
CA ILE A 168 -7.39 16.00 13.77
C ILE A 168 -7.91 16.53 15.10
N ASP A 169 -7.01 17.17 15.85
CA ASP A 169 -7.33 17.79 17.13
C ASP A 169 -8.21 19.02 16.85
N SER A 170 -9.52 18.85 16.92
CA SER A 170 -10.51 19.91 16.66
C SER A 170 -10.50 21.05 17.71
N LYS A 171 -9.52 21.06 18.61
CA LYS A 171 -9.44 21.95 19.79
C LYS A 171 -8.34 23.01 19.76
N LYS A 172 -7.69 23.27 18.63
CA LYS A 172 -6.85 24.47 18.49
C LYS A 172 -7.27 25.24 17.25
N TYR A 173 -8.15 26.23 17.44
CA TYR A 173 -8.03 27.64 17.05
C TYR A 173 -9.37 28.36 17.32
#